data_AF-A0A4P9W476-F1
#
_entry.id   AF-A0A4P9W476-F1
#
_cell.length_a   1.000
_cell.length_b   1.000
_cell.length_c   1.000
_cell.angle_alpha   90.00
_cell.angle_beta   90.00
_cell.angle_gamma   90.00
#
_symmetry.space_group_name_H-M   'P 1'
#
loop_
_entity.id
_entity.type
_entity.pdbx_description
1 polymer ?
#
loop_
_entity_poly.entity_id
_entity_poly.type
_entity_poly.pdbx_seq_one_letter_code
_entity_poly.pdbx_strand_id
1 'polypeptide(L)'
;METPTPTASPELSPSTSPFLPHTLSERIFSLKLADLPTDLPTDADYPFPDLEDQEEEEFVDEVSEQEMLAMLDAQEDPLLVARRLRRADAGADQLVDELFEVGFVVVDGFVEAQVAEEAKVEALKMFRRGEMTPACEIRLEDDPFRDRNARNDSIRWLHPDSAPAAFAPIVAKLEELQTRLGKTIHMNGTAEFQLACYEGNGGRYERHRDAFPNDDPTDTEQRRITAICYTGPSTWTPADGGELRIHGRAGAPNVDIEPRGGRLLLFLSGVIDHEVMPAKTDRVAVTAWMK
;
A
#
# COMPACT_ATOMS: atom_id res chain seq x y z
N MET A 1 0.59 -37.29 56.60
CA MET A 1 -0.20 -36.15 57.11
C MET A 1 -0.10 -35.05 56.07
N GLU A 2 -1.16 -34.64 55.38
CA GLU A 2 -2.49 -35.23 55.23
C GLU A 2 -3.14 -34.63 53.96
N THR A 3 -3.98 -35.40 53.27
CA THR A 3 -4.84 -34.89 52.19
C THR A 3 -6.03 -34.14 52.81
N PRO A 4 -6.75 -33.31 52.02
CA PRO A 4 -8.03 -33.83 51.53
C PRO A 4 -8.48 -33.34 50.14
N THR A 5 -8.94 -34.27 49.31
CA THR A 5 -10.13 -34.13 48.44
C THR A 5 -11.39 -34.30 49.30
N PRO A 6 -12.58 -33.75 48.99
CA PRO A 6 -13.45 -34.21 47.87
C PRO A 6 -14.34 -33.05 47.28
N THR A 7 -15.44 -33.17 46.50
CA THR A 7 -16.23 -34.28 45.90
C THR A 7 -17.02 -33.81 44.65
N ALA A 8 -17.12 -34.66 43.61
CA ALA A 8 -18.28 -35.00 42.77
C ALA A 8 -19.17 -33.96 42.01
N SER A 9 -19.59 -34.41 40.82
CA SER A 9 -20.51 -33.80 39.83
C SER A 9 -22.01 -33.96 40.16
N PRO A 10 -22.91 -33.41 39.32
CA PRO A 10 -23.57 -34.24 38.28
C PRO A 10 -23.50 -33.57 36.89
N GLU A 11 -23.22 -34.27 35.78
CA GLU A 11 -24.15 -35.14 35.03
C GLU A 11 -25.53 -34.54 34.72
N LEU A 12 -25.68 -34.01 33.50
CA LEU A 12 -26.89 -34.12 32.69
C LEU A 12 -26.48 -34.24 31.22
N SER A 13 -27.09 -35.19 30.51
CA SER A 13 -26.72 -35.59 29.13
C SER A 13 -27.91 -35.38 28.17
N PRO A 14 -27.87 -35.87 26.91
CA PRO A 14 -27.99 -35.00 25.74
C PRO A 14 -29.44 -34.80 25.22
N SER A 15 -29.70 -33.65 24.60
CA SER A 15 -30.91 -33.45 23.80
C SER A 15 -30.69 -33.91 22.35
N THR A 16 -31.36 -34.99 21.98
CA THR A 16 -31.42 -35.54 20.61
C THR A 16 -32.74 -35.20 19.92
N SER A 17 -32.71 -34.63 18.73
CA SER A 17 -33.73 -34.79 17.67
C SER A 17 -33.26 -34.19 16.33
N PRO A 18 -33.80 -34.64 15.17
CA PRO A 18 -32.97 -35.47 14.31
C PRO A 18 -32.85 -35.00 12.85
N PHE A 19 -32.19 -35.85 12.06
CA PHE A 19 -31.86 -35.68 10.63
C PHE A 19 -33.06 -35.49 9.68
N LEU A 20 -32.75 -34.86 8.55
CA LEU A 20 -33.53 -34.74 7.30
C LEU A 20 -33.95 -36.11 6.72
N PRO A 21 -34.90 -36.13 5.75
CA PRO A 21 -34.44 -36.30 4.36
C PRO A 21 -35.22 -35.52 3.28
N HIS A 22 -34.68 -35.57 2.06
CA HIS A 22 -35.11 -34.85 0.85
C HIS A 22 -36.26 -35.51 0.05
N THR A 23 -36.74 -34.77 -0.96
CA THR A 23 -37.14 -35.19 -2.34
C THR A 23 -38.63 -35.17 -2.76
N LEU A 24 -38.80 -34.94 -4.08
CA LEU A 24 -40.00 -35.09 -4.94
C LEU A 24 -41.11 -34.04 -4.72
N SER A 25 -41.37 -33.09 -5.62
CA SER A 25 -41.55 -33.11 -7.10
C SER A 25 -42.89 -33.67 -7.58
N GLU A 26 -43.55 -32.85 -8.43
CA GLU A 26 -44.64 -33.15 -9.36
C GLU A 26 -46.10 -33.38 -8.89
N ARG A 27 -47.02 -32.75 -9.66
CA ARG A 27 -48.44 -33.09 -9.90
C ARG A 27 -49.45 -32.76 -8.77
N ILE A 28 -50.65 -32.23 -9.03
CA ILE A 28 -51.44 -32.11 -10.28
C ILE A 28 -52.34 -30.85 -10.30
N PHE A 29 -52.72 -30.43 -11.51
CA PHE A 29 -53.68 -29.36 -11.89
C PHE A 29 -55.11 -29.52 -11.35
N SER A 30 -55.99 -28.56 -11.75
CA SER A 30 -57.48 -28.67 -11.85
C SER A 30 -58.23 -28.38 -10.53
N LEU A 31 -59.15 -27.43 -10.32
CA LEU A 31 -59.99 -26.46 -11.07
C LEU A 31 -60.54 -25.48 -9.97
N LYS A 32 -61.27 -24.37 -10.20
CA LYS A 32 -61.99 -23.86 -11.37
C LYS A 32 -62.12 -22.34 -11.25
N LEU A 33 -61.83 -21.61 -12.32
CA LEU A 33 -62.19 -20.20 -12.48
C LEU A 33 -63.69 -20.11 -12.79
N ALA A 34 -64.44 -19.32 -12.03
CA ALA A 34 -65.78 -18.83 -12.36
C ALA A 34 -66.02 -17.54 -11.55
N ASP A 35 -66.83 -16.63 -12.08
CA ASP A 35 -67.27 -15.38 -11.44
C ASP A 35 -66.21 -14.27 -11.25
N LEU A 36 -65.50 -13.93 -12.34
CA LEU A 36 -64.97 -12.57 -12.55
C LEU A 36 -65.59 -11.98 -13.83
N PRO A 37 -66.03 -10.71 -13.82
CA PRO A 37 -66.74 -10.09 -14.95
C PRO A 37 -65.82 -9.93 -16.17
N THR A 38 -66.32 -10.30 -17.34
CA THR A 38 -65.57 -10.39 -18.61
C THR A 38 -65.52 -9.07 -19.39
N ASP A 39 -65.33 -7.95 -18.70
CA ASP A 39 -64.99 -6.65 -19.30
C ASP A 39 -63.81 -6.06 -18.53
N LEU A 40 -62.65 -6.71 -18.71
CA LEU A 40 -61.37 -6.02 -18.55
C LEU A 40 -61.07 -5.36 -19.91
N PRO A 41 -60.72 -4.05 -19.95
CA PRO A 41 -60.30 -3.43 -21.20
C PRO A 41 -59.09 -4.18 -21.76
N THR A 42 -59.03 -4.31 -23.08
CA THR A 42 -57.88 -4.93 -23.76
C THR A 42 -56.63 -4.08 -23.56
N ASP A 43 -55.44 -4.69 -23.64
CA ASP A 43 -54.12 -4.03 -23.41
C ASP A 43 -53.84 -2.76 -24.23
N ALA A 44 -54.71 -2.41 -25.19
CA ALA A 44 -54.65 -1.19 -26.00
C ALA A 44 -55.09 0.09 -25.27
N ASP A 45 -55.79 -0.01 -24.12
CA ASP A 45 -56.32 1.16 -23.38
C ASP A 45 -55.43 1.62 -22.22
N TYR A 46 -54.29 0.97 -21.96
CA TYR A 46 -53.21 1.58 -21.20
C TYR A 46 -52.40 2.48 -22.14
N PRO A 47 -52.41 3.83 -21.95
CA PRO A 47 -51.37 4.64 -22.51
C PRO A 47 -50.08 4.28 -21.78
N PHE A 48 -49.33 3.32 -22.33
CA PHE A 48 -47.89 3.33 -22.16
C PHE A 48 -47.45 4.72 -22.65
N PRO A 49 -46.93 5.62 -21.79
CA PRO A 49 -46.15 6.71 -22.32
C PRO A 49 -45.03 6.06 -23.14
N ASP A 50 -44.68 6.66 -24.28
CA ASP A 50 -43.47 6.27 -24.99
C ASP A 50 -42.30 6.47 -24.02
N LEU A 51 -41.94 5.40 -23.32
CA LEU A 51 -40.61 5.23 -22.76
C LEU A 51 -39.70 4.97 -23.96
N GLU A 52 -39.49 6.04 -24.74
CA GLU A 52 -38.25 6.23 -25.49
C GLU A 52 -37.14 5.77 -24.57
N ASP A 53 -36.24 4.91 -25.07
CA ASP A 53 -35.21 4.26 -24.29
C ASP A 53 -34.46 5.30 -23.45
N GLN A 54 -34.88 5.44 -22.18
CA GLN A 54 -34.13 6.14 -21.17
C GLN A 54 -32.98 5.22 -20.86
N GLU A 55 -31.94 5.33 -21.70
CA GLU A 55 -30.58 5.06 -21.28
C GLU A 55 -30.42 5.79 -19.95
N GLU A 56 -30.53 5.04 -18.84
CA GLU A 56 -30.04 5.49 -17.55
C GLU A 56 -28.54 5.68 -17.78
N GLU A 57 -28.14 6.92 -18.12
CA GLU A 57 -26.75 7.34 -18.22
C GLU A 57 -26.14 7.09 -16.83
N GLU A 58 -25.56 5.90 -16.67
CA GLU A 58 -24.84 5.49 -15.48
C GLU A 58 -23.62 6.41 -15.39
N PHE A 59 -23.81 7.52 -14.68
CA PHE A 59 -22.79 8.52 -14.43
C PHE A 59 -21.73 7.88 -13.52
N VAL A 60 -20.76 7.22 -14.16
CA VAL A 60 -19.54 6.77 -13.50
C VAL A 60 -18.70 8.03 -13.24
N ASP A 61 -18.97 8.68 -12.11
CA ASP A 61 -18.08 9.70 -11.57
C ASP A 61 -16.70 9.05 -11.35
N GLU A 62 -15.67 9.52 -12.08
CA GLU A 62 -14.30 9.02 -11.95
C GLU A 62 -13.73 9.41 -10.57
N VAL A 63 -13.84 8.49 -9.61
CA VAL A 63 -13.26 8.64 -8.27
C VAL A 63 -11.74 8.63 -8.37
N SER A 64 -11.08 9.69 -7.91
CA SER A 64 -9.61 9.76 -7.92
C SER A 64 -9.00 8.75 -6.94
N GLU A 65 -7.74 8.33 -7.18
CA GLU A 65 -6.99 7.46 -6.26
C GLU A 65 -7.01 7.98 -4.82
N GLN A 66 -6.89 9.31 -4.64
CA GLN A 66 -6.87 9.93 -3.31
C GLN A 66 -8.24 9.90 -2.62
N GLU A 67 -9.34 9.99 -3.37
CA GLU A 67 -10.69 9.80 -2.84
C GLU A 67 -10.96 8.33 -2.52
N MET A 68 -10.51 7.39 -3.36
CA MET A 68 -10.61 5.96 -3.08
C MET A 68 -9.82 5.56 -1.83
N LEU A 69 -8.61 6.10 -1.65
CA LEU A 69 -7.83 5.94 -0.41
C LEU A 69 -8.55 6.51 0.81
N ALA A 70 -9.17 7.70 0.69
CA ALA A 70 -9.94 8.29 1.78
C ALA A 70 -11.19 7.47 2.13
N MET A 71 -11.84 6.84 1.15
CA MET A 71 -12.97 5.93 1.36
C MET A 71 -12.54 4.64 2.07
N LEU A 72 -11.39 4.06 1.71
CA LEU A 72 -10.83 2.87 2.37
C LEU A 72 -10.42 3.18 3.82
N ASP A 73 -9.67 4.27 4.04
CA ASP A 73 -9.26 4.72 5.38
C ASP A 73 -10.44 5.08 6.29
N ALA A 74 -11.61 5.43 5.72
CA ALA A 74 -12.85 5.66 6.46
C ALA A 74 -13.63 4.37 6.79
N GLN A 75 -13.39 3.27 6.06
CA GLN A 75 -13.96 1.94 6.37
C GLN A 75 -13.16 1.24 7.46
N GLU A 76 -11.83 1.22 7.34
CA GLU A 76 -10.94 0.66 8.35
C GLU A 76 -9.59 1.40 8.40
N ASP A 77 -9.02 1.52 9.61
CA ASP A 77 -7.68 2.08 9.81
C ASP A 77 -6.63 1.24 9.05
N PRO A 78 -5.91 1.80 8.06
CA PRO A 78 -4.92 1.05 7.27
C PRO A 78 -3.76 0.47 8.10
N LEU A 79 -3.47 1.00 9.29
CA LEU A 79 -2.49 0.41 10.21
C LEU A 79 -3.04 -0.85 10.88
N LEU A 80 -4.35 -0.94 11.12
CA LEU A 80 -4.99 -2.19 11.58
C LEU A 80 -4.99 -3.25 10.47
N VAL A 81 -5.27 -2.85 9.23
CA VAL A 81 -5.12 -3.71 8.04
C VAL A 81 -3.69 -4.24 7.96
N ALA A 82 -2.69 -3.35 7.93
CA ALA A 82 -1.29 -3.74 7.81
C ALA A 82 -0.80 -4.64 8.96
N ARG A 83 -1.27 -4.44 10.21
CA ARG A 83 -0.91 -5.29 11.36
C ARG A 83 -1.27 -6.77 11.17
N ARG A 84 -2.27 -7.10 10.34
CA ARG A 84 -2.65 -8.50 10.02
C ARG A 84 -1.59 -9.23 9.18
N LEU A 85 -0.70 -8.50 8.51
CA LEU A 85 0.45 -9.06 7.80
C LEU A 85 1.58 -9.52 8.74
N ARG A 86 1.49 -9.25 10.06
CA ARG A 86 2.47 -9.81 11.01
C ARG A 86 2.25 -11.32 11.15
N ARG A 87 3.31 -12.09 10.93
CA ARG A 87 3.33 -13.55 11.12
C ARG A 87 3.07 -13.91 12.58
N ALA A 88 2.13 -14.81 12.83
CA ALA A 88 1.69 -15.19 14.17
C ALA A 88 2.76 -15.97 14.99
N ASP A 89 3.72 -16.60 14.32
CA ASP A 89 4.84 -17.36 14.89
C ASP A 89 6.12 -16.53 15.07
N ALA A 90 6.10 -15.26 14.69
CA ALA A 90 7.27 -14.40 14.73
C ALA A 90 7.68 -14.01 16.16
N GLY A 91 8.99 -13.93 16.39
CA GLY A 91 9.56 -13.40 17.63
C GLY A 91 9.37 -11.90 17.78
N ALA A 92 9.88 -11.37 18.89
CA ALA A 92 10.01 -9.92 19.08
C ALA A 92 11.08 -9.35 18.13
N ASP A 93 10.74 -8.28 17.42
CA ASP A 93 11.68 -7.49 16.62
C ASP A 93 11.28 -6.02 16.79
N GLN A 94 12.06 -5.29 17.59
CA GLN A 94 11.76 -3.91 17.97
C GLN A 94 11.52 -3.00 16.77
N LEU A 95 12.20 -3.21 15.64
CA LEU A 95 11.99 -2.42 14.43
C LEU A 95 10.60 -2.66 13.84
N VAL A 96 10.14 -3.91 13.85
CA VAL A 96 8.82 -4.30 13.33
C VAL A 96 7.70 -3.92 14.30
N ASP A 97 7.95 -4.04 15.61
CA ASP A 97 7.04 -3.58 16.64
C ASP A 97 6.80 -2.05 16.51
N GLU A 98 7.85 -1.25 16.39
CA GLU A 98 7.77 0.21 16.17
C GLU A 98 7.11 0.57 14.82
N LEU A 99 7.46 -0.15 13.75
CA LEU A 99 6.87 0.03 12.42
C LEU A 99 5.34 -0.22 12.42
N PHE A 100 4.85 -1.22 13.16
CA PHE A 100 3.41 -1.46 13.31
C PHE A 100 2.75 -0.61 14.40
N GLU A 101 3.49 0.00 15.33
CA GLU A 101 2.95 0.96 16.29
C GLU A 101 2.70 2.33 15.64
N VAL A 102 3.68 2.84 14.89
CA VAL A 102 3.70 4.22 14.34
C VAL A 102 3.37 4.28 12.84
N GLY A 103 3.69 3.23 12.08
CA GLY A 103 3.57 3.16 10.62
C GLY A 103 4.86 3.47 9.86
N PHE A 104 5.85 4.07 10.52
CA PHE A 104 7.19 4.35 9.97
C PHE A 104 8.27 4.34 11.06
N VAL A 105 9.53 4.15 10.66
CA VAL A 105 10.73 4.20 11.51
C VAL A 105 11.88 4.89 10.78
N VAL A 106 12.71 5.65 11.49
CA VAL A 106 13.92 6.30 10.96
C VAL A 106 15.16 5.66 11.58
N VAL A 107 16.12 5.26 10.75
CA VAL A 107 17.39 4.64 11.18
C VAL A 107 18.56 5.44 10.61
N ASP A 108 19.24 6.20 11.46
CA ASP A 108 20.48 6.89 11.10
C ASP A 108 21.67 5.92 11.06
N GLY A 109 22.62 6.15 10.14
CA GLY A 109 23.81 5.31 9.98
C GLY A 109 23.52 3.92 9.39
N PHE A 110 22.42 3.77 8.65
CA PHE A 110 22.06 2.53 7.95
C PHE A 110 23.16 2.09 6.98
N VAL A 111 23.74 3.03 6.22
CA VAL A 111 24.98 2.84 5.46
C VAL A 111 26.05 3.81 5.94
N GLU A 112 27.31 3.49 5.68
CA GLU A 112 28.45 4.34 6.02
C GLU A 112 28.40 5.67 5.24
N ALA A 113 28.87 6.75 5.86
CA ALA A 113 28.84 8.09 5.26
C ALA A 113 29.57 8.15 3.91
N GLN A 114 30.69 7.43 3.77
CA GLN A 114 31.42 7.33 2.50
C GLN A 114 30.59 6.66 1.39
N VAL A 115 29.89 5.55 1.71
CA VAL A 115 28.99 4.88 0.76
C VAL A 115 27.87 5.80 0.32
N ALA A 116 27.25 6.53 1.27
CA ALA A 116 26.22 7.50 0.95
C ALA A 116 26.72 8.63 0.05
N GLU A 117 27.91 9.18 0.31
CA GLU A 117 28.50 10.26 -0.48
C GLU A 117 28.91 9.79 -1.90
N GLU A 118 29.57 8.64 -2.01
CA GLU A 118 29.95 8.03 -3.29
C GLU A 118 28.72 7.72 -4.16
N ALA A 119 27.65 7.19 -3.57
CA ALA A 119 26.38 6.94 -4.27
C ALA A 119 25.77 8.23 -4.84
N LYS A 120 25.75 9.34 -4.08
CA LYS A 120 25.27 10.63 -4.58
C LYS A 120 26.16 11.17 -5.71
N VAL A 121 27.48 11.07 -5.55
CA VAL A 121 28.43 11.52 -6.57
C VAL A 121 28.26 10.74 -7.88
N GLU A 122 28.03 9.42 -7.84
CA GLU A 122 27.78 8.63 -9.05
C GLU A 122 26.40 8.91 -9.65
N ALA A 123 25.34 9.03 -8.84
CA ALA A 123 24.00 9.36 -9.32
C ALA A 123 23.97 10.69 -10.11
N LEU A 124 24.67 11.72 -9.62
CA LEU A 124 24.76 13.01 -10.32
C LEU A 124 25.61 12.93 -11.60
N LYS A 125 26.54 11.96 -11.73
CA LYS A 125 27.20 11.67 -13.02
C LYS A 125 26.26 10.94 -13.98
N MET A 126 25.49 9.95 -13.50
CA MET A 126 24.50 9.23 -14.30
C MET A 126 23.45 10.18 -14.87
N PHE A 127 22.90 11.05 -14.02
CA PHE A 127 21.98 12.11 -14.42
C PHE A 127 22.56 13.00 -15.53
N ARG A 128 23.76 13.57 -15.34
CA ARG A 128 24.44 14.42 -16.34
C ARG A 128 24.84 13.70 -17.63
N ARG A 129 24.95 12.37 -17.62
CA ARG A 129 25.19 11.54 -18.81
C ARG A 129 23.90 11.17 -19.56
N GLY A 130 22.72 11.47 -19.03
CA GLY A 130 21.44 11.02 -19.59
C GLY A 130 21.17 9.54 -19.36
N GLU A 131 21.75 8.94 -18.31
CA GLU A 131 21.59 7.52 -17.97
C GLU A 131 20.38 7.26 -17.03
N MET A 132 19.55 8.28 -16.81
CA MET A 132 18.34 8.26 -15.98
C MET A 132 17.15 8.80 -16.80
N THR A 133 15.96 8.27 -16.54
CA THR A 133 14.72 8.63 -17.26
C THR A 133 13.87 9.56 -16.41
N PRO A 134 13.36 10.70 -16.92
CA PRO A 134 12.39 11.53 -16.20
C PRO A 134 11.15 10.70 -15.83
N ALA A 135 10.77 10.69 -14.55
CA ALA A 135 9.70 9.80 -14.07
C ALA A 135 8.33 10.15 -14.68
N CYS A 136 8.11 11.41 -15.06
CA CYS A 136 6.93 11.91 -15.77
C CYS A 136 6.80 11.43 -17.23
N GLU A 137 7.88 10.92 -17.83
CA GLU A 137 7.87 10.37 -19.20
C GLU A 137 7.57 8.87 -19.24
N ILE A 138 7.65 8.19 -18.09
CA ILE A 138 7.42 6.75 -17.97
C ILE A 138 5.92 6.46 -18.06
N ARG A 139 5.51 6.01 -19.24
CA ARG A 139 4.18 5.44 -19.47
C ARG A 139 4.10 4.07 -18.81
N LEU A 140 3.08 3.86 -18.00
CA LEU A 140 2.52 2.54 -17.74
C LEU A 140 1.41 2.37 -18.78
N GLU A 141 1.35 1.24 -19.48
CA GLU A 141 0.38 1.03 -20.57
C GLU A 141 -1.07 1.00 -20.04
N ASP A 142 -1.22 0.64 -18.75
CA ASP A 142 -2.50 0.51 -18.05
C ASP A 142 -2.91 1.73 -17.20
N ASP A 143 -2.14 2.82 -17.21
CA ASP A 143 -2.47 4.07 -16.48
C ASP A 143 -2.40 5.31 -17.39
N PRO A 144 -3.48 5.60 -18.13
CA PRO A 144 -3.56 6.77 -19.00
C PRO A 144 -3.88 8.08 -18.24
N PHE A 145 -4.32 7.99 -16.98
CA PHE A 145 -4.79 9.14 -16.18
C PHE A 145 -3.71 9.77 -15.30
N ARG A 146 -2.56 9.10 -15.14
CA ARG A 146 -1.39 9.58 -14.38
C ARG A 146 -1.02 11.04 -14.65
N ASP A 147 -1.08 11.87 -13.60
CA ASP A 147 -0.56 13.24 -13.70
C ASP A 147 0.97 13.23 -13.84
N ARG A 148 1.45 13.80 -14.95
CA ARG A 148 2.86 13.93 -15.27
C ARG A 148 3.54 15.08 -14.54
N ASN A 149 2.79 15.95 -13.85
CA ASN A 149 3.33 17.05 -13.07
C ASN A 149 3.52 16.71 -11.58
N ALA A 150 2.93 15.59 -11.12
CA ALA A 150 2.99 15.14 -9.74
C ALA A 150 4.41 14.88 -9.22
N ARG A 151 5.37 14.54 -10.11
CA ARG A 151 6.79 14.38 -9.78
C ARG A 151 7.68 14.86 -10.93
N ASN A 152 8.85 15.42 -10.60
CA ASN A 152 9.82 15.95 -11.55
C ASN A 152 11.25 15.42 -11.34
N ASP A 153 11.39 14.25 -10.71
CA ASP A 153 12.66 13.56 -10.59
C ASP A 153 12.98 12.72 -11.83
N SER A 154 14.27 12.41 -11.99
CA SER A 154 14.73 11.39 -12.92
C SER A 154 15.14 10.13 -12.16
N ILE A 155 14.77 8.97 -12.70
CA ILE A 155 14.95 7.69 -12.04
C ILE A 155 15.79 6.71 -12.85
N ARG A 156 16.31 5.69 -12.16
CA ARG A 156 16.92 4.51 -12.76
C ARG A 156 16.63 3.29 -11.89
N TRP A 157 16.10 2.22 -12.49
CA TRP A 157 15.97 0.94 -11.80
C TRP A 157 17.36 0.33 -11.56
N LEU A 158 17.56 -0.17 -10.34
CA LEU A 158 18.74 -0.92 -9.94
C LEU A 158 18.35 -2.40 -9.82
N HIS A 159 19.22 -3.29 -10.30
CA HIS A 159 19.05 -4.74 -10.15
C HIS A 159 20.24 -5.27 -9.35
N PRO A 160 20.04 -6.11 -8.31
CA PRO A 160 21.13 -6.58 -7.45
C PRO A 160 22.36 -7.09 -8.21
N ASP A 161 22.16 -7.95 -9.22
CA ASP A 161 23.23 -8.57 -10.02
C ASP A 161 24.02 -7.60 -10.93
N SER A 162 23.55 -6.37 -11.11
CA SER A 162 24.13 -5.39 -12.04
C SER A 162 24.13 -3.94 -11.53
N ALA A 163 23.90 -3.75 -10.22
CA ALA A 163 23.95 -2.44 -9.60
C ALA A 163 25.38 -1.84 -9.78
N PRO A 164 25.50 -0.58 -10.21
CA PRO A 164 26.80 0.09 -10.26
C PRO A 164 27.47 0.07 -8.88
N ALA A 165 28.80 -0.08 -8.84
CA ALA A 165 29.54 -0.35 -7.61
C ALA A 165 29.26 0.61 -6.44
N ALA A 166 28.96 1.89 -6.73
CA ALA A 166 28.60 2.89 -5.73
C ALA A 166 27.25 2.62 -5.01
N PHE A 167 26.34 1.87 -5.64
CA PHE A 167 25.02 1.53 -5.07
C PHE A 167 24.95 0.09 -4.53
N ALA A 168 25.85 -0.81 -4.96
CA ALA A 168 25.84 -2.20 -4.53
C ALA A 168 25.81 -2.41 -3.00
N PRO A 169 26.56 -1.64 -2.17
CA PRO A 169 26.45 -1.76 -0.71
C PRO A 169 25.10 -1.30 -0.14
N ILE A 170 24.41 -0.36 -0.81
CA ILE A 170 23.08 0.10 -0.41
C ILE A 170 22.04 -0.97 -0.75
N VAL A 171 22.08 -1.52 -1.97
CA VAL A 171 21.16 -2.58 -2.41
C VAL A 171 21.31 -3.82 -1.53
N ALA A 172 22.53 -4.28 -1.28
CA ALA A 172 22.79 -5.44 -0.42
C ALA A 172 22.20 -5.27 1.00
N LYS A 173 22.35 -4.10 1.63
CA LYS A 173 21.74 -3.84 2.94
C LYS A 173 20.20 -3.80 2.90
N LEU A 174 19.62 -3.37 1.78
CA LEU A 174 18.16 -3.38 1.60
C LEU A 174 17.63 -4.81 1.36
N GLU A 175 18.39 -5.69 0.70
CA GLU A 175 18.08 -7.13 0.57
C GLU A 175 18.22 -7.87 1.91
N GLU A 176 19.26 -7.57 2.69
CA GLU A 176 19.41 -8.06 4.07
C GLU A 176 18.23 -7.60 4.95
N LEU A 177 17.79 -6.35 4.78
CA LEU A 177 16.63 -5.80 5.47
C LEU A 177 15.33 -6.53 5.06
N GLN A 178 15.10 -6.74 3.75
CA GLN A 178 13.95 -7.51 3.26
C GLN A 178 13.96 -8.93 3.85
N THR A 179 15.11 -9.59 3.83
CA THR A 179 15.30 -10.95 4.37
C THR A 179 15.04 -11.03 5.88
N ARG A 180 15.34 -9.96 6.64
CA ARG A 180 14.96 -9.88 8.06
C ARG A 180 13.46 -9.67 8.22
N LEU A 181 12.89 -8.67 7.55
CA LEU A 181 11.48 -8.30 7.71
C LEU A 181 10.53 -9.43 7.29
N GLY A 182 10.86 -10.19 6.23
CA GLY A 182 10.09 -11.34 5.77
C GLY A 182 9.99 -12.51 6.77
N LYS A 183 10.80 -12.53 7.84
CA LYS A 183 10.67 -13.49 8.96
C LYS A 183 9.56 -13.11 9.94
N THR A 184 9.15 -11.85 9.96
CA THR A 184 8.18 -11.28 10.90
C THR A 184 6.91 -10.81 10.18
N ILE A 185 6.99 -10.54 8.88
CA ILE A 185 5.93 -9.96 8.04
C ILE A 185 5.70 -10.89 6.84
N HIS A 186 4.44 -11.01 6.42
CA HIS A 186 4.06 -11.63 5.16
C HIS A 186 4.50 -10.73 4.00
N MET A 187 5.57 -11.16 3.35
CA MET A 187 6.22 -10.55 2.20
C MET A 187 6.62 -11.71 1.28
N ASN A 188 6.04 -11.79 0.08
CA ASN A 188 6.16 -12.94 -0.80
C ASN A 188 6.83 -12.63 -2.14
N GLY A 189 7.09 -11.35 -2.43
CA GLY A 189 7.71 -10.91 -3.69
C GLY A 189 9.18 -10.51 -3.52
N THR A 190 9.79 -10.13 -4.63
CA THR A 190 11.16 -9.61 -4.65
C THR A 190 11.14 -8.09 -4.54
N ALA A 191 12.08 -7.47 -3.83
CA ALA A 191 12.14 -6.01 -3.76
C ALA A 191 12.50 -5.37 -5.11
N GLU A 192 11.83 -4.26 -5.42
CA GLU A 192 12.14 -3.40 -6.57
C GLU A 192 12.97 -2.20 -6.12
N PHE A 193 14.14 -1.95 -6.74
CA PHE A 193 15.05 -0.87 -6.34
C PHE A 193 15.07 0.28 -7.35
N GLN A 194 14.77 1.50 -6.91
CA GLN A 194 14.77 2.72 -7.72
C GLN A 194 15.76 3.74 -7.16
N LEU A 195 16.77 4.09 -7.95
CA LEU A 195 17.54 5.31 -7.76
C LEU A 195 16.70 6.49 -8.26
N ALA A 196 16.54 7.52 -7.45
CA ALA A 196 15.84 8.75 -7.82
C ALA A 196 16.73 9.98 -7.58
N CYS A 197 16.72 10.91 -8.53
CA CYS A 197 17.47 12.17 -8.51
C CYS A 197 16.52 13.35 -8.76
N TYR A 198 16.36 14.19 -7.74
CA TYR A 198 15.58 15.43 -7.74
C TYR A 198 16.56 16.60 -7.86
N GLU A 199 16.42 17.43 -8.90
CA GLU A 199 17.28 18.60 -9.08
C GLU A 199 17.03 19.67 -8.00
N GLY A 200 18.09 20.35 -7.58
CA GLY A 200 18.04 21.41 -6.57
C GLY A 200 17.30 22.71 -6.95
N ASN A 201 16.45 22.67 -7.98
CA ASN A 201 15.67 23.82 -8.46
C ASN A 201 14.16 23.61 -8.24
N GLY A 202 13.78 23.10 -7.06
CA GLY A 202 12.40 22.78 -6.73
C GLY A 202 11.96 21.37 -7.14
N GLY A 203 12.90 20.41 -7.18
CA GLY A 203 12.57 18.99 -7.32
C GLY A 203 11.62 18.53 -6.20
N ARG A 204 10.46 17.96 -6.54
CA ARG A 204 9.39 17.58 -5.62
C ARG A 204 8.65 16.31 -6.08
N TYR A 205 7.86 15.75 -5.18
CA TYR A 205 6.82 14.76 -5.47
C TYR A 205 5.60 15.13 -4.61
N GLU A 206 4.46 15.35 -5.24
CA GLU A 206 3.19 15.66 -4.57
C GLU A 206 2.69 14.49 -3.72
N ARG A 207 1.70 14.77 -2.84
CA ARG A 207 1.18 13.80 -1.87
C ARG A 207 0.61 12.56 -2.55
N HIS A 208 1.14 11.40 -2.20
CA HIS A 208 0.69 10.10 -2.67
C HIS A 208 0.84 9.03 -1.57
N ARG A 209 0.38 7.82 -1.85
CA ARG A 209 0.64 6.61 -1.09
C ARG A 209 1.25 5.57 -2.03
N ASP A 210 2.15 4.73 -1.53
CA ASP A 210 2.92 3.82 -2.41
C ASP A 210 2.14 2.57 -2.86
N ALA A 211 1.06 2.25 -2.15
CA ALA A 211 0.09 1.23 -2.50
C ALA A 211 -1.23 1.44 -1.75
N PHE A 212 -2.29 0.73 -2.17
CA PHE A 212 -3.53 0.66 -1.40
C PHE A 212 -3.36 -0.20 -0.13
N PRO A 213 -4.17 0.02 0.93
CA PRO A 213 -4.24 -0.89 2.07
C PRO A 213 -4.68 -2.29 1.63
N ASN A 214 -3.85 -3.31 1.87
CA ASN A 214 -4.11 -4.69 1.49
C ASN A 214 -3.37 -5.63 2.47
N ASP A 215 -4.12 -6.57 3.06
CA ASP A 215 -3.64 -7.55 4.05
C ASP A 215 -3.62 -9.00 3.55
N ASP A 216 -3.94 -9.27 2.27
CA ASP A 216 -3.84 -10.61 1.70
C ASP A 216 -2.38 -11.10 1.79
N PRO A 217 -2.07 -12.14 2.58
CA PRO A 217 -0.70 -12.60 2.79
C PRO A 217 -0.19 -13.47 1.63
N THR A 218 -0.96 -13.65 0.56
CA THR A 218 -0.60 -14.44 -0.64
C THR A 218 -0.20 -13.58 -1.83
N ASP A 219 -0.68 -12.34 -1.92
CA ASP A 219 -0.36 -11.38 -2.99
C ASP A 219 1.15 -11.06 -3.04
N THR A 220 1.74 -11.30 -4.22
CA THR A 220 3.18 -11.18 -4.52
C THR A 220 3.58 -9.85 -5.16
N GLU A 221 2.61 -9.03 -5.58
CA GLU A 221 2.86 -7.76 -6.28
C GLU A 221 2.62 -6.54 -5.38
N GLN A 222 1.75 -6.67 -4.39
CA GLN A 222 1.48 -5.65 -3.40
C GLN A 222 2.74 -5.24 -2.63
N ARG A 223 3.10 -3.96 -2.76
CA ARG A 223 4.13 -3.32 -1.95
C ARG A 223 3.65 -3.25 -0.50
N ARG A 224 4.40 -3.88 0.41
CA ARG A 224 4.11 -3.89 1.86
C ARG A 224 4.88 -2.81 2.58
N ILE A 225 6.16 -2.66 2.23
CA ILE A 225 7.11 -1.80 2.93
C ILE A 225 7.93 -1.01 1.93
N THR A 226 8.02 0.30 2.14
CA THR A 226 8.91 1.19 1.41
C THR A 226 10.11 1.51 2.29
N ALA A 227 11.30 1.34 1.73
CA ALA A 227 12.58 1.58 2.39
C ALA A 227 13.40 2.60 1.57
N ILE A 228 13.54 3.83 2.06
CA ILE A 228 14.25 4.92 1.38
C ILE A 228 15.60 5.16 2.06
N CYS A 229 16.69 4.84 1.37
CA CYS A 229 18.05 5.16 1.80
C CYS A 229 18.49 6.49 1.16
N TYR A 230 18.78 7.48 2.00
CA TYR A 230 19.24 8.81 1.57
C TYR A 230 20.75 8.84 1.33
N THR A 231 21.18 9.56 0.29
CA THR A 231 22.58 9.62 -0.15
C THR A 231 23.14 11.04 -0.08
N GLY A 232 24.46 11.16 -0.04
CA GLY A 232 25.19 12.43 0.10
C GLY A 232 25.84 12.59 1.48
N PRO A 233 26.15 13.83 1.88
CA PRO A 233 26.69 14.12 3.20
C PRO A 233 25.62 13.85 4.28
N SER A 234 26.07 13.45 5.48
CA SER A 234 25.20 13.30 6.65
C SER A 234 24.70 14.63 7.22
N THR A 235 25.37 15.74 6.88
CA THR A 235 24.94 17.11 7.20
C THR A 235 23.88 17.59 6.22
N TRP A 236 22.72 17.96 6.75
CA TRP A 236 21.64 18.65 6.03
C TRP A 236 21.23 19.89 6.82
N THR A 237 20.72 20.91 6.14
CA THR A 237 20.17 22.13 6.75
C THR A 237 18.81 22.50 6.14
N PRO A 238 17.95 23.25 6.86
CA PRO A 238 16.69 23.77 6.30
C PRO A 238 16.85 24.69 5.06
N ALA A 239 18.07 25.12 4.76
CA ALA A 239 18.37 25.84 3.52
C ALA A 239 18.43 24.90 2.30
N ASP A 240 18.65 23.61 2.48
CA ASP A 240 18.76 22.60 1.42
C ASP A 240 17.40 22.06 0.95
N GLY A 241 16.39 22.06 1.83
CA GLY A 241 15.05 21.54 1.56
C GLY A 241 15.05 20.04 1.21
N GLY A 242 14.02 19.59 0.49
CA GLY A 242 13.94 18.19 0.02
C GLY A 242 13.51 17.19 1.11
N GLU A 243 12.94 17.67 2.21
CA GLU A 243 12.32 16.86 3.26
C GLU A 243 11.27 15.91 2.65
N LEU A 244 11.17 14.69 3.18
CA LEU A 244 10.00 13.86 2.93
C LEU A 244 9.01 14.10 4.07
N ARG A 245 7.87 14.70 3.73
CA ARG A 245 6.79 14.94 4.68
C ARG A 245 5.87 13.73 4.73
N ILE A 246 5.67 13.19 5.91
CA ILE A 246 4.62 12.23 6.23
C ILE A 246 3.40 13.02 6.69
N HIS A 247 2.23 12.75 6.08
CA HIS A 247 0.98 13.39 6.49
C HIS A 247 0.40 12.69 7.72
N GLY A 248 0.01 13.49 8.72
CA GLY A 248 -0.53 12.96 9.96
C GLY A 248 -1.93 12.34 9.76
N ARG A 249 -2.10 11.11 10.26
CA ARG A 249 -3.36 10.36 10.20
C ARG A 249 -4.28 10.75 11.36
N ALA A 250 -5.61 10.69 11.15
CA ALA A 250 -6.63 10.99 12.16
C ALA A 250 -6.45 12.34 12.91
N GLY A 251 -5.93 13.37 12.22
CA GLY A 251 -5.70 14.70 12.80
C GLY A 251 -4.37 14.87 13.55
N ALA A 252 -3.48 13.87 13.52
CA ALA A 252 -2.10 14.04 13.94
C ALA A 252 -1.38 15.13 13.10
N PRO A 253 -0.33 15.78 13.63
CA PRO A 253 0.49 16.71 12.83
C PRO A 253 1.31 15.97 11.76
N ASN A 254 1.69 16.69 10.70
CA ASN A 254 2.65 16.20 9.73
C ASN A 254 4.05 16.06 10.36
N VAL A 255 4.87 15.15 9.83
CA VAL A 255 6.25 14.90 10.26
C VAL A 255 7.19 15.04 9.07
N ASP A 256 8.14 15.96 9.15
CA ASP A 256 9.12 16.23 8.09
C ASP A 256 10.43 15.47 8.36
N ILE A 257 10.79 14.56 7.44
CA ILE A 257 11.99 13.72 7.53
C ILE A 257 13.11 14.28 6.66
N GLU A 258 14.16 14.75 7.32
CA GLU A 258 15.36 15.30 6.65
C GLU A 258 16.11 14.22 5.85
N PRO A 259 16.49 14.47 4.57
CA PRO A 259 17.15 13.51 3.68
C PRO A 259 18.67 13.41 3.93
N ARG A 260 19.07 13.13 5.17
CA ARG A 260 20.50 13.05 5.58
C ARG A 260 21.18 11.84 4.97
N GLY A 261 22.38 12.01 4.41
CA GLY A 261 23.16 10.90 3.85
C GLY A 261 23.43 9.79 4.87
N GLY A 262 23.12 8.54 4.50
CA GLY A 262 23.25 7.36 5.35
C GLY A 262 22.03 7.04 6.22
N ARG A 263 20.99 7.87 6.18
CA ARG A 263 19.70 7.60 6.83
C ARG A 263 18.84 6.66 6.00
N LEU A 264 18.22 5.69 6.66
CA LEU A 264 17.08 4.94 6.17
C LEU A 264 15.79 5.52 6.76
N LEU A 265 14.78 5.73 5.92
CA LEU A 265 13.38 5.84 6.33
C LEU A 265 12.66 4.55 5.88
N LEU A 266 11.96 3.90 6.80
CA LEU A 266 11.18 2.69 6.56
C LEU A 266 9.71 2.97 6.86
N PHE A 267 8.77 2.63 5.99
CA PHE A 267 7.34 2.79 6.26
C PHE A 267 6.46 1.74 5.57
N LEU A 268 5.25 1.55 6.11
CA LEU A 268 4.24 0.67 5.54
C LEU A 268 3.62 1.34 4.30
N SER A 269 3.84 0.76 3.11
CA SER A 269 3.47 1.35 1.82
C SER A 269 1.98 1.62 1.68
N GLY A 270 1.15 0.74 2.26
CA GLY A 270 -0.32 0.86 2.28
C GLY A 270 -0.90 1.80 3.35
N VAL A 271 -0.06 2.47 4.15
CA VAL A 271 -0.51 3.25 5.34
C VAL A 271 -0.05 4.71 5.30
N ILE A 272 1.13 4.99 4.74
CA ILE A 272 1.77 6.31 4.86
C ILE A 272 1.59 7.16 3.59
N ASP A 273 0.68 8.12 3.70
CA ASP A 273 0.61 9.27 2.81
C ASP A 273 1.85 10.15 3.00
N HIS A 274 2.54 10.48 1.90
CA HIS A 274 3.73 11.31 1.95
C HIS A 274 3.95 12.15 0.70
N GLU A 275 4.68 13.26 0.85
CA GLU A 275 5.14 14.14 -0.22
C GLU A 275 6.65 14.42 -0.09
N VAL A 276 7.34 14.65 -1.20
CA VAL A 276 8.71 15.16 -1.22
C VAL A 276 8.66 16.67 -1.41
N MET A 277 9.03 17.40 -0.35
CA MET A 277 9.07 18.86 -0.34
C MET A 277 10.09 19.40 -1.38
N PRO A 278 9.89 20.62 -1.93
CA PRO A 278 10.80 21.18 -2.93
C PRO A 278 12.26 21.26 -2.47
N ALA A 279 13.13 20.52 -3.17
CA ALA A 279 14.56 20.51 -2.94
C ALA A 279 15.26 21.75 -3.53
N LYS A 280 16.16 22.35 -2.75
CA LYS A 280 17.00 23.52 -3.12
C LYS A 280 18.46 23.14 -3.41
N THR A 281 18.81 21.88 -3.18
CA THR A 281 20.04 21.22 -3.62
C THR A 281 19.70 19.85 -4.19
N ASP A 282 20.57 19.27 -5.03
CA ASP A 282 20.28 17.98 -5.65
C ASP A 282 20.03 16.90 -4.56
N ARG A 283 18.85 16.29 -4.56
CA ARG A 283 18.41 15.27 -3.60
C ARG A 283 18.41 13.91 -4.28
N VAL A 284 19.19 12.98 -3.75
CA VAL A 284 19.35 11.63 -4.29
C VAL A 284 19.03 10.59 -3.23
N ALA A 285 18.18 9.63 -3.57
CA ALA A 285 17.82 8.51 -2.72
C ALA A 285 17.73 7.20 -3.51
N VAL A 286 17.91 6.08 -2.81
CA VAL A 286 17.62 4.74 -3.31
C VAL A 286 16.41 4.21 -2.53
N THR A 287 15.29 4.03 -3.23
CA THR A 287 14.08 3.42 -2.68
C THR A 287 14.06 1.93 -3.00
N ALA A 288 13.68 1.10 -2.03
CA ALA A 288 13.28 -0.28 -2.24
C ALA A 288 11.81 -0.45 -1.84
N TRP A 289 11.00 -1.00 -2.74
CA TRP A 289 9.64 -1.46 -2.41
C TRP A 289 9.67 -2.97 -2.20
N MET A 290 9.39 -3.40 -0.98
CA MET A 290 9.38 -4.81 -0.57
C MET A 290 7.95 -5.34 -0.67
N LYS A 291 7.79 -6.45 -1.40
CA LYS A 291 6.54 -7.14 -1.69
C LYS A 291 6.41 -8.41 -0.86
#